data_AF-A0A9P9L6B1-F1
#
_entry.id   AF-A0A9P9L6B1-F1
#
_cell.length_a   1.000
_cell.length_b   1.000
_cell.length_c   1.000
_cell.angle_alpha   90.00
_cell.angle_beta   90.00
_cell.angle_gamma   90.00
#
_symmetry.space_group_name_H-M   'P 1'
#
loop_
_entity.id
_entity.type
_entity.pdbx_description
1 polymer ?
#
loop_
_entity_poly.entity_id
_entity_poly.type
_entity_poly.pdbx_seq_one_letter_code
_entity_poly.pdbx_strand_id
1 'polypeptide(L)'
;MEDTSACPFEATRSQASSESSSTYTTPHQDKTSTTTESTSYLQSQLSMVKESPELSRLEQLPPELRFSILTTLNLDQVKNLIKSCPTFYQQYRHDRNFILGSALHTTLGSIAVDAYAVHLTSPAKFDHAHPEDAIPRFLKDYQRLRSSLDFSLLEKGLTGNDMSDLAVFYRFVVRPFTKMYKNWAFTNIANEFEDPKTAARNPPLSPTEEMRIMRALYRFQLWCNLFGHSDAGFVEVRILDMFFGLYEPWEVEEINSVYSFATDGFYTDLPLLWEWDVSNVRIFAADEFYVEFESTYRGAQKEPGGKECMKVKCIFHGLEMLPTPSTQLNALYISLFNTINPCEYSCYSRLRRVLRQDTYVDRRIHYPSPRDQRERDQEPFPFKGDDPAQPPVAWTQTWKDEYSNVFGGFMPESTQEWGLMMWDEARFRDFGFYDVVWYTCRDKWGGNDPRERFREEDDQEDSVDDWYWY
;
A
#
# COMPACT_ATOMS: atom_id res chain seq x y z
N MET A 1 33.01 -14.82 -17.65
CA MET A 1 33.10 -14.06 -18.92
C MET A 1 32.10 -14.67 -19.87
N GLU A 2 30.91 -14.10 -19.93
CA GLU A 2 30.09 -14.02 -21.12
C GLU A 2 28.99 -13.00 -20.80
N ASP A 3 28.94 -12.01 -21.67
CA ASP A 3 28.23 -10.75 -21.59
C ASP A 3 27.17 -10.83 -22.67
N THR A 4 25.88 -10.71 -22.33
CA THR A 4 24.84 -10.38 -23.30
C THR A 4 23.70 -9.62 -22.61
N SER A 5 23.86 -8.31 -22.58
CA SER A 5 22.75 -7.36 -22.53
C SER A 5 21.86 -7.53 -23.76
N ALA A 6 20.54 -7.62 -23.59
CA ALA A 6 19.55 -7.09 -24.54
C ALA A 6 18.13 -7.14 -23.95
N CYS A 7 17.65 -5.98 -23.50
CA CYS A 7 16.22 -5.63 -23.53
C CYS A 7 15.81 -5.28 -24.96
N PRO A 8 14.53 -5.48 -25.32
CA PRO A 8 13.90 -4.55 -26.25
C PRO A 8 12.51 -4.10 -25.75
N PHE A 9 12.39 -2.82 -25.41
CA PHE A 9 11.16 -2.06 -25.52
C PHE A 9 11.38 -1.00 -26.60
N GLU A 10 11.02 -1.31 -27.84
CA GLU A 10 10.93 -0.33 -28.93
C GLU A 10 9.47 0.10 -29.07
N ALA A 11 9.19 1.37 -28.77
CA ALA A 11 7.96 2.05 -29.15
C ALA A 11 8.25 3.03 -30.28
N THR A 12 7.57 2.79 -31.40
CA THR A 12 7.64 3.47 -32.69
C THR A 12 7.40 4.99 -32.56
N ARG A 13 8.33 5.81 -33.06
CA ARG A 13 8.24 7.27 -33.11
C ARG A 13 7.95 7.72 -34.55
N SER A 14 6.77 8.28 -34.80
CA SER A 14 6.47 9.00 -36.04
C SER A 14 6.71 10.50 -35.84
N GLN A 15 7.53 11.05 -36.72
CA GLN A 15 7.92 12.46 -36.80
C GLN A 15 6.75 13.33 -37.28
N ALA A 16 6.59 14.51 -36.67
CA ALA A 16 5.94 15.65 -37.29
C ALA A 16 6.79 16.90 -36.99
N SER A 17 7.44 17.40 -38.04
CA SER A 17 8.20 18.64 -38.06
C SER A 17 7.24 19.82 -38.20
N SER A 18 7.40 20.85 -37.37
CA SER A 18 6.86 22.18 -37.64
C SER A 18 7.93 23.23 -37.40
N GLU A 19 8.31 23.87 -38.50
CA GLU A 19 9.21 25.01 -38.58
C GLU A 19 8.54 26.24 -37.94
N SER A 20 9.29 27.00 -37.13
CA SER A 20 8.94 28.38 -36.80
C SER A 20 10.15 29.28 -37.07
N SER A 21 9.99 30.17 -38.06
CA SER A 21 10.94 31.24 -38.35
C SER A 21 10.52 32.52 -37.61
N SER A 22 11.31 32.88 -36.59
CA SER A 22 11.51 34.26 -36.11
C SER A 22 12.33 34.99 -37.18
N THR A 23 12.16 36.28 -37.49
CA THR A 23 12.63 37.44 -36.71
C THR A 23 12.44 38.67 -37.62
N TYR A 24 12.09 39.85 -37.08
CA TYR A 24 12.89 41.08 -37.19
C TYR A 24 12.08 42.33 -36.82
N THR A 25 12.61 43.00 -35.81
CA THR A 25 12.26 44.30 -35.25
C THR A 25 12.91 45.41 -36.09
N THR A 26 12.22 46.56 -36.23
CA THR A 26 12.84 47.86 -36.53
C THR A 26 12.08 48.98 -35.81
N PRO A 27 12.77 49.92 -35.15
CA PRO A 27 12.18 51.12 -34.55
C PRO A 27 12.50 52.40 -35.36
N HIS A 28 11.60 53.38 -35.34
CA HIS A 28 11.88 54.80 -35.61
C HIS A 28 10.70 55.63 -35.04
N GLN A 29 10.86 56.46 -34.01
CA GLN A 29 11.44 57.81 -33.89
C GLN A 29 10.53 58.99 -34.33
N ASP A 30 10.23 59.82 -33.32
CA ASP A 30 10.01 61.28 -33.28
C ASP A 30 8.93 61.98 -34.14
N LYS A 31 8.07 62.76 -33.44
CA LYS A 31 8.02 64.25 -33.56
C LYS A 31 6.99 64.92 -32.62
N THR A 32 7.52 65.66 -31.66
CA THR A 32 7.31 67.09 -31.29
C THR A 32 5.93 67.81 -31.38
N SER A 33 5.74 68.70 -30.38
CA SER A 33 5.04 70.02 -30.40
C SER A 33 3.56 70.05 -29.96
N THR A 34 2.99 70.96 -29.16
CA THR A 34 3.41 72.18 -28.42
C THR A 34 2.25 72.62 -27.48
N THR A 35 2.58 73.03 -26.24
CA THR A 35 2.02 74.07 -25.33
C THR A 35 0.53 74.46 -25.33
N THR A 36 -0.13 74.43 -24.15
CA THR A 36 -0.73 75.63 -23.49
C THR A 36 -1.15 75.37 -22.03
N GLU A 37 -0.79 76.30 -21.15
CA GLU A 37 -1.22 76.40 -19.74
C GLU A 37 -2.69 76.82 -19.62
N SER A 38 -3.41 76.32 -18.61
CA SER A 38 -4.42 77.11 -17.88
C SER A 38 -4.75 76.48 -16.53
N THR A 39 -4.82 77.36 -15.56
CA THR A 39 -4.94 77.17 -14.12
C THR A 39 -6.38 76.82 -13.70
N SER A 40 -6.47 76.02 -12.63
CA SER A 40 -7.38 76.23 -11.49
C SER A 40 -8.70 75.41 -11.39
N TYR A 41 -8.76 74.71 -10.25
CA TYR A 41 -9.89 74.40 -9.36
C TYR A 41 -11.03 73.43 -9.74
N LEU A 42 -11.19 72.47 -8.80
CA LEU A 42 -12.41 71.78 -8.36
C LEU A 42 -13.01 70.72 -9.30
N GLN A 43 -12.74 69.45 -8.99
CA GLN A 43 -13.70 68.57 -8.29
C GLN A 43 -13.29 67.10 -8.44
N SER A 44 -12.94 66.49 -7.30
CA SER A 44 -13.41 65.16 -6.89
C SER A 44 -13.85 64.24 -8.04
N GLN A 45 -12.90 63.64 -8.74
CA GLN A 45 -13.14 62.34 -9.37
C GLN A 45 -12.62 61.27 -8.44
N LEU A 46 -13.60 60.68 -7.74
CA LEU A 46 -13.51 59.39 -7.08
C LEU A 46 -13.03 58.37 -8.13
N SER A 47 -11.71 58.19 -8.24
CA SER A 47 -11.18 57.10 -9.04
C SER A 47 -11.60 55.82 -8.33
N MET A 48 -12.57 55.12 -8.90
CA MET A 48 -12.78 53.70 -8.61
C MET A 48 -11.44 53.01 -8.89
N VAL A 49 -10.65 52.87 -7.84
CA VAL A 49 -9.63 51.83 -7.76
C VAL A 49 -10.42 50.56 -7.93
N LYS A 50 -10.42 50.01 -9.15
CA LYS A 50 -10.65 48.58 -9.33
C LYS A 50 -9.54 47.93 -8.52
N GLU A 51 -9.83 47.63 -7.26
CA GLU A 51 -9.07 46.65 -6.50
C GLU A 51 -9.08 45.38 -7.34
N SER A 52 -8.01 45.20 -8.10
CA SER A 52 -7.65 43.89 -8.58
C SER A 52 -7.48 43.09 -7.28
N PRO A 53 -8.16 41.96 -7.10
CA PRO A 53 -7.99 41.17 -5.89
C PRO A 53 -6.49 40.94 -5.75
N GLU A 54 -5.90 41.47 -4.67
CA GLU A 54 -4.46 41.33 -4.44
C GLU A 54 -4.17 39.84 -4.36
N LEU A 55 -3.65 39.30 -5.46
CA LEU A 55 -3.24 37.90 -5.55
C LEU A 55 -2.28 37.62 -4.39
N SER A 56 -2.44 36.48 -3.74
CA SER A 56 -1.55 36.06 -2.66
C SER A 56 -0.08 36.20 -3.09
N ARG A 57 0.82 36.57 -2.18
CA ARG A 57 2.28 36.63 -2.46
C ARG A 57 2.81 35.33 -3.08
N LEU A 58 2.15 34.21 -2.80
CA LEU A 58 2.47 32.90 -3.36
C LEU A 58 2.05 32.77 -4.84
N GLU A 59 0.95 33.40 -5.25
CA GLU A 59 0.43 33.39 -6.63
C GLU A 59 1.25 34.27 -7.57
N GLN A 60 1.95 35.26 -7.01
CA GLN A 60 2.84 36.16 -7.74
C GLN A 60 4.22 35.53 -8.01
N LEU A 61 4.48 34.33 -7.50
CA LEU A 61 5.74 33.62 -7.75
C LEU A 61 5.90 33.28 -9.24
N PRO A 62 7.13 33.41 -9.78
CA PRO A 62 7.46 32.91 -11.12
C PRO A 62 7.02 31.44 -11.29
N PRO A 63 6.59 31.04 -12.52
CA PRO A 63 6.17 29.67 -12.81
C PRO A 63 7.17 28.61 -12.32
N GLU A 64 8.47 28.88 -12.41
CA GLU A 64 9.56 27.97 -12.03
C GLU A 64 9.56 27.72 -10.51
N LEU A 65 9.31 28.76 -9.70
CA LEU A 65 9.21 28.61 -8.25
C LEU A 65 7.92 27.91 -7.84
N ARG A 66 6.80 28.19 -8.53
CA ARG A 66 5.53 27.48 -8.29
C ARG A 66 5.66 26.00 -8.62
N PHE A 67 6.30 25.69 -9.74
CA PHE A 67 6.61 24.33 -10.15
C PHE A 67 7.52 23.63 -9.13
N SER A 68 8.62 24.27 -8.73
CA SER A 68 9.54 23.72 -7.72
C SER A 68 8.83 23.42 -6.40
N ILE A 69 7.98 24.34 -5.92
CA ILE A 69 7.13 24.10 -4.74
C ILE A 69 6.28 22.84 -4.97
N LEU A 70 5.49 22.79 -6.05
CA LEU A 70 4.60 21.66 -6.33
C LEU A 70 5.32 20.30 -6.40
N THR A 71 6.55 20.26 -6.89
CA THR A 71 7.35 19.02 -7.02
C THR A 71 7.96 18.52 -5.72
N THR A 72 7.95 19.33 -4.65
CA THR A 72 8.48 18.94 -3.33
C THR A 72 7.40 18.47 -2.35
N LEU A 73 6.13 18.64 -2.72
CA LEU A 73 4.99 18.37 -1.85
C LEU A 73 4.51 16.92 -2.01
N ASN A 74 4.02 16.34 -0.91
CA ASN A 74 3.31 15.06 -0.96
C ASN A 74 1.90 15.21 -1.55
N LEU A 75 1.21 14.09 -1.80
CA LEU A 75 -0.10 14.07 -2.44
C LEU A 75 -1.16 14.92 -1.73
N ASP A 76 -1.20 14.87 -0.39
CA ASP A 76 -2.18 15.64 0.40
C ASP A 76 -1.89 17.13 0.34
N GLN A 77 -0.61 17.52 0.41
CA GLN A 77 -0.17 18.90 0.32
C GLN A 77 -0.44 19.49 -1.07
N VAL A 78 -0.12 18.74 -2.15
CA VAL A 78 -0.45 19.16 -3.53
C VAL A 78 -1.95 19.37 -3.66
N LYS A 79 -2.77 18.39 -3.24
CA LYS A 79 -4.23 18.49 -3.26
C LYS A 79 -4.74 19.74 -2.54
N ASN A 80 -4.25 19.99 -1.32
CA ASN A 80 -4.70 21.13 -0.52
C ASN A 80 -4.28 22.46 -1.16
N LEU A 81 -3.08 22.54 -1.72
CA LEU A 81 -2.58 23.75 -2.38
C LEU A 81 -3.35 24.07 -3.67
N ILE A 82 -3.58 23.07 -4.52
CA ILE A 82 -4.33 23.29 -5.77
C ILE A 82 -5.81 23.57 -5.51
N LYS A 83 -6.40 23.02 -4.44
CA LYS A 83 -7.78 23.34 -4.02
C LYS A 83 -7.91 24.76 -3.50
N SER A 84 -6.88 25.28 -2.83
CA SER A 84 -6.91 26.62 -2.21
C SER A 84 -6.42 27.74 -3.11
N CYS A 85 -5.74 27.43 -4.23
CA CYS A 85 -5.10 28.42 -5.09
C CYS A 85 -5.30 28.14 -6.60
N PRO A 86 -6.07 28.96 -7.33
CA PRO A 86 -6.30 28.79 -8.76
C PRO A 86 -5.02 28.85 -9.61
N THR A 87 -4.06 29.69 -9.23
CA THR A 87 -2.78 29.85 -9.96
C THR A 87 -1.91 28.60 -9.86
N PHE A 88 -1.88 27.95 -8.69
CA PHE A 88 -1.20 26.66 -8.52
C PHE A 88 -1.98 25.53 -9.21
N TYR A 89 -3.31 25.58 -9.22
CA TYR A 89 -4.12 24.64 -10.00
C TYR A 89 -3.83 24.73 -11.51
N GLN A 90 -3.68 25.94 -12.06
CA GLN A 90 -3.32 26.12 -13.47
C GLN A 90 -1.93 25.55 -13.78
N GLN A 91 -0.93 25.79 -12.91
CA GLN A 91 0.41 25.19 -13.05
C GLN A 91 0.32 23.66 -12.99
N TYR A 92 -0.40 23.12 -12.00
CA TYR A 92 -0.61 21.69 -11.86
C TYR A 92 -1.26 21.08 -13.11
N ARG A 93 -2.25 21.75 -13.73
CA ARG A 93 -2.87 21.25 -14.96
C ARG A 93 -1.87 21.20 -16.13
N HIS A 94 -0.94 22.15 -16.21
CA HIS A 94 0.05 22.21 -17.28
C HIS A 94 1.09 21.08 -17.13
N ASP A 95 1.64 20.91 -15.92
CA ASP A 95 2.74 19.96 -15.64
C ASP A 95 2.28 18.73 -14.85
N ARG A 96 1.02 18.33 -15.05
CA ARG A 96 0.30 17.36 -14.20
C ARG A 96 1.07 16.08 -13.94
N ASN A 97 1.59 15.45 -14.99
CA ASN A 97 2.23 14.14 -14.87
C ASN A 97 3.51 14.23 -14.04
N PHE A 98 4.32 15.27 -14.25
CA PHE A 98 5.57 15.44 -13.52
C PHE A 98 5.31 15.75 -12.04
N ILE A 99 4.38 16.67 -11.76
CA ILE A 99 4.02 17.04 -10.39
C ILE A 99 3.39 15.86 -9.66
N LEU A 100 2.49 15.12 -10.32
CA LEU A 100 1.84 13.96 -9.72
C LEU A 100 2.84 12.81 -9.47
N GLY A 101 3.75 12.55 -10.41
CA GLY A 101 4.84 11.59 -10.25
C GLY A 101 5.74 11.95 -9.07
N SER A 102 6.16 13.21 -8.99
CA SER A 102 6.97 13.72 -7.86
C SER A 102 6.23 13.60 -6.52
N ALA A 103 4.94 13.92 -6.49
CA ALA A 103 4.12 13.81 -5.28
C ALA A 103 3.91 12.36 -4.85
N LEU A 104 3.72 11.43 -5.79
CA LEU A 104 3.67 9.99 -5.53
C LEU A 104 4.99 9.48 -4.98
N HIS A 105 6.11 9.86 -5.60
CA HIS A 105 7.44 9.48 -5.12
C HIS A 105 7.69 9.98 -3.69
N THR A 106 7.34 11.23 -3.41
CA THR A 106 7.47 11.84 -2.07
C THR A 106 6.56 11.15 -1.05
N THR A 107 5.37 10.70 -1.45
CA THR A 107 4.39 10.08 -0.54
C THR A 107 4.70 8.61 -0.27
N LEU A 108 5.03 7.85 -1.31
CA LEU A 108 5.19 6.40 -1.23
C LEU A 108 6.63 5.97 -0.93
N GLY A 109 7.63 6.78 -1.30
CA GLY A 109 9.04 6.48 -1.07
C GLY A 109 9.42 5.06 -1.51
N SER A 110 9.92 4.26 -0.57
CA SER A 110 10.30 2.85 -0.80
C SER A 110 9.13 1.91 -1.07
N ILE A 111 7.90 2.27 -0.70
CA ILE A 111 6.68 1.46 -0.92
C ILE A 111 6.22 1.52 -2.39
N ALA A 112 6.74 2.46 -3.17
CA ALA A 112 6.24 2.73 -4.51
C ALA A 112 6.34 1.53 -5.47
N VAL A 113 7.31 0.63 -5.26
CA VAL A 113 7.40 -0.66 -5.98
C VAL A 113 6.21 -1.57 -5.68
N ASP A 114 5.79 -1.66 -4.42
CA ASP A 114 4.64 -2.46 -3.99
C ASP A 114 3.33 -1.87 -4.52
N ALA A 115 3.21 -0.52 -4.48
CA ALA A 115 2.06 0.18 -5.05
C ALA A 115 1.92 -0.07 -6.56
N TYR A 116 3.03 -0.05 -7.28
CA TYR A 116 3.03 -0.38 -8.71
C TYR A 116 2.70 -1.84 -8.99
N ALA A 117 3.22 -2.77 -8.19
CA ALA A 117 2.89 -4.19 -8.32
C ALA A 117 1.38 -4.44 -8.15
N VAL A 118 0.73 -3.77 -7.19
CA VAL A 118 -0.74 -3.81 -7.02
C VAL A 118 -1.46 -3.25 -8.23
N HIS A 119 -0.98 -2.15 -8.80
CA HIS A 119 -1.57 -1.54 -9.99
C HIS A 119 -1.52 -2.49 -11.20
N LEU A 120 -0.37 -3.10 -11.45
CA LEU A 120 -0.18 -4.05 -12.56
C LEU A 120 -0.98 -5.34 -12.41
N THR A 121 -1.15 -5.82 -11.18
CA THR A 121 -1.87 -7.07 -10.89
C THR A 121 -3.38 -6.87 -10.76
N SER A 122 -3.86 -5.63 -10.93
CA SER A 122 -5.29 -5.36 -10.85
C SER A 122 -6.09 -6.16 -11.90
N PRO A 123 -7.35 -6.53 -11.61
CA PRO A 123 -8.17 -7.34 -12.53
C PRO A 123 -8.33 -6.78 -13.94
N ALA A 124 -8.11 -5.49 -14.13
CA ALA A 124 -8.20 -4.83 -15.43
C ALA A 124 -6.92 -4.96 -16.28
N LYS A 125 -5.77 -5.30 -15.67
CA LYS A 125 -4.45 -5.23 -16.31
C LYS A 125 -3.70 -6.56 -16.33
N PHE A 126 -4.05 -7.46 -15.43
CA PHE A 126 -3.35 -8.74 -15.28
C PHE A 126 -4.06 -9.86 -16.04
N ASP A 127 -3.27 -10.77 -16.61
CA ASP A 127 -3.82 -11.97 -17.25
C ASP A 127 -4.24 -12.99 -16.17
N HIS A 128 -5.53 -12.94 -15.82
CA HIS A 128 -6.15 -13.91 -14.94
C HIS A 128 -6.68 -15.16 -15.67
N ALA A 129 -6.56 -15.23 -17.00
CA ALA A 129 -6.99 -16.40 -17.75
C ALA A 129 -6.00 -17.56 -17.66
N HIS A 130 -4.70 -17.26 -17.47
CA HIS A 130 -3.62 -18.26 -17.35
C HIS A 130 -2.74 -18.02 -16.11
N PRO A 131 -3.33 -18.08 -14.90
CA PRO A 131 -2.65 -17.72 -13.65
C PRO A 131 -1.41 -18.60 -13.35
N GLU A 132 -1.41 -19.86 -13.77
CA GLU A 132 -0.30 -20.81 -13.60
C GLU A 132 1.02 -20.34 -14.23
N ASP A 133 0.94 -19.60 -15.34
CA ASP A 133 2.09 -19.05 -16.03
C ASP A 133 2.29 -17.57 -15.71
N ALA A 134 1.21 -16.80 -15.62
CA ALA A 134 1.28 -15.35 -15.41
C ALA A 134 1.84 -14.99 -14.02
N ILE A 135 1.40 -15.68 -12.96
CA ILE A 135 1.79 -15.36 -11.58
C ILE A 135 3.29 -15.60 -11.33
N PRO A 136 3.88 -16.79 -11.64
CA PRO A 136 5.30 -17.02 -11.38
C PRO A 136 6.21 -16.08 -12.19
N ARG A 137 5.84 -15.77 -13.44
CA ARG A 137 6.57 -14.79 -14.27
C ARG A 137 6.55 -13.42 -13.62
N PHE A 138 5.38 -12.95 -13.22
CA PHE A 138 5.23 -11.66 -12.54
C PHE A 138 6.03 -11.60 -11.24
N LEU A 139 5.94 -12.61 -10.38
CA LEU A 139 6.65 -12.63 -9.09
C LEU A 139 8.16 -12.58 -9.26
N LYS A 140 8.71 -13.22 -10.30
CA LYS A 140 10.13 -13.14 -10.63
C LYS A 140 10.56 -11.73 -11.03
N ASP A 141 9.74 -11.03 -11.82
CA ASP A 141 10.03 -9.65 -12.23
C ASP A 141 9.87 -8.68 -11.08
N TYR A 142 8.84 -8.87 -10.25
CA TYR A 142 8.63 -8.11 -9.02
C TYR A 142 9.79 -8.27 -8.03
N GLN A 143 10.34 -9.48 -7.86
CA GLN A 143 11.52 -9.72 -7.03
C GLN A 143 12.72 -8.91 -7.50
N ARG A 144 13.00 -8.90 -8.82
CA ARG A 144 14.10 -8.11 -9.40
C ARG A 144 13.91 -6.62 -9.15
N LEU A 145 12.69 -6.12 -9.31
CA LEU A 145 12.36 -4.71 -9.05
C LEU A 145 12.62 -4.34 -7.60
N ARG A 146 12.16 -5.16 -6.64
CA ARG A 146 12.42 -4.95 -5.21
C ARG A 146 13.90 -4.93 -4.87
N SER A 147 14.70 -5.81 -5.47
CA SER A 147 16.16 -5.84 -5.25
C SER A 147 16.90 -4.64 -5.85
N SER A 148 16.35 -4.02 -6.91
CA SER A 148 17.02 -2.91 -7.60
C SER A 148 16.82 -1.54 -6.96
N LEU A 149 15.75 -1.35 -6.18
CA LEU A 149 15.34 -0.08 -5.54
C LEU A 149 15.23 1.14 -6.50
N ASP A 150 15.32 0.96 -7.81
CA ASP A 150 15.31 2.06 -8.78
C ASP A 150 13.89 2.40 -9.23
N PHE A 151 13.19 3.17 -8.39
CA PHE A 151 11.88 3.70 -8.73
C PHE A 151 11.91 4.71 -9.89
N SER A 152 13.06 5.32 -10.18
CA SER A 152 13.18 6.30 -11.27
C SER A 152 13.01 5.67 -12.65
N LEU A 153 13.33 4.37 -12.79
CA LEU A 153 13.07 3.59 -13.98
C LEU A 153 11.58 3.25 -14.15
N LEU A 154 10.88 3.02 -13.04
CA LEU A 154 9.44 2.78 -13.01
C LEU A 154 8.65 4.03 -13.42
N GLU A 155 9.04 5.20 -12.90
CA GLU A 155 8.36 6.46 -13.19
C GLU A 155 8.38 6.82 -14.69
N LYS A 156 9.47 6.48 -15.40
CA LYS A 156 9.60 6.73 -16.85
C LYS A 156 8.62 5.89 -17.70
N GLY A 157 8.13 4.77 -17.18
CA GLY A 157 7.18 3.89 -17.87
C GLY A 157 5.71 4.18 -17.56
N LEU A 158 5.42 5.02 -16.56
CA LEU A 158 4.05 5.31 -16.12
C LEU A 158 3.37 6.35 -17.01
N THR A 159 2.16 6.04 -17.47
CA THR A 159 1.31 7.05 -18.10
C THR A 159 0.69 7.98 -17.06
N GLY A 160 0.23 9.15 -17.48
CA GLY A 160 -0.50 10.08 -16.59
C GLY A 160 -1.76 9.47 -15.97
N ASN A 161 -2.37 8.47 -16.63
CA ASN A 161 -3.50 7.72 -16.08
C ASN A 161 -3.04 6.76 -14.99
N ASP A 162 -1.93 6.05 -15.19
CA ASP A 162 -1.38 5.15 -14.17
C ASP A 162 -1.04 5.88 -12.87
N MET A 163 -0.40 7.05 -12.98
CA MET A 163 -0.12 7.90 -11.81
C MET A 163 -1.42 8.35 -11.12
N SER A 164 -2.48 8.58 -11.89
CA SER A 164 -3.79 8.94 -11.34
C SER A 164 -4.38 7.80 -10.54
N ASP A 165 -4.40 6.59 -11.10
CA ASP A 165 -4.94 5.41 -10.44
C ASP A 165 -4.17 5.05 -9.17
N LEU A 166 -2.84 5.17 -9.19
CA LEU A 166 -2.00 5.01 -7.99
C LEU A 166 -2.36 6.01 -6.89
N ALA A 167 -2.48 7.30 -7.24
CA ALA A 167 -2.83 8.35 -6.29
C ALA A 167 -4.25 8.18 -5.72
N VAL A 168 -5.19 7.71 -6.56
CA VAL A 168 -6.56 7.35 -6.16
C VAL A 168 -6.52 6.21 -5.15
N PHE A 169 -5.85 5.11 -5.47
CA PHE A 169 -5.80 3.95 -4.59
C PHE A 169 -5.15 4.28 -3.24
N TYR A 170 -4.04 5.02 -3.24
CA TYR A 170 -3.42 5.52 -2.01
C TYR A 170 -4.42 6.31 -1.16
N ARG A 171 -5.07 7.31 -1.77
CA ARG A 171 -5.90 8.27 -1.04
C ARG A 171 -7.20 7.66 -0.51
N PHE A 172 -7.81 6.75 -1.26
CA PHE A 172 -9.12 6.20 -0.94
C PHE A 172 -9.07 4.86 -0.24
N VAL A 173 -8.01 4.08 -0.42
CA VAL A 173 -7.86 2.75 0.22
C VAL A 173 -6.80 2.79 1.29
N VAL A 174 -5.54 2.97 0.88
CA VAL A 174 -4.39 2.72 1.76
C VAL A 174 -4.35 3.68 2.93
N ARG A 175 -4.51 4.98 2.70
CA ARG A 175 -4.45 6.00 3.75
C ARG A 175 -5.60 5.85 4.77
N PRO A 176 -6.89 5.74 4.36
CA PRO A 176 -7.97 5.46 5.31
C PRO A 176 -7.74 4.17 6.08
N PHE A 177 -7.31 3.09 5.42
CA PHE A 177 -7.15 1.79 6.05
C PHE A 177 -5.96 1.78 7.02
N THR A 178 -4.91 2.56 6.75
CA THR A 178 -3.80 2.76 7.70
C THR A 178 -4.31 3.37 9.01
N LYS A 179 -5.20 4.35 8.94
CA LYS A 179 -5.82 4.96 10.13
C LYS A 179 -6.75 3.99 10.86
N MET A 180 -7.53 3.20 10.13
CA MET A 180 -8.43 2.20 10.71
C MET A 180 -7.64 1.10 11.41
N TYR A 181 -6.65 0.52 10.73
CA TYR A 181 -5.74 -0.47 11.29
C TYR A 181 -5.13 0.00 12.60
N LYS A 182 -4.60 1.24 12.64
CA LYS A 182 -4.04 1.83 13.86
C LYS A 182 -5.05 1.83 15.01
N ASN A 183 -6.27 2.31 14.74
CA ASN A 183 -7.31 2.41 15.75
C ASN A 183 -7.76 1.03 16.24
N TRP A 184 -7.92 0.07 15.33
CA TRP A 184 -8.25 -1.31 15.65
C TRP A 184 -7.18 -1.96 16.54
N ALA A 185 -5.92 -1.89 16.13
CA ALA A 185 -4.82 -2.47 16.91
C ALA A 185 -4.71 -1.82 18.30
N PHE A 186 -4.90 -0.50 18.40
CA PHE A 186 -4.91 0.20 19.69
C PHE A 186 -6.11 -0.19 20.56
N THR A 187 -7.25 -0.50 19.95
CA THR A 187 -8.43 -0.99 20.67
C THR A 187 -8.17 -2.38 21.24
N ASN A 188 -7.55 -3.27 20.48
CA ASN A 188 -7.16 -4.60 20.95
C ASN A 188 -6.15 -4.51 22.11
N ILE A 189 -5.14 -3.63 22.00
CA ILE A 189 -4.20 -3.36 23.08
C ILE A 189 -4.93 -2.84 24.32
N ALA A 190 -5.81 -1.85 24.16
CA ALA A 190 -6.55 -1.27 25.28
C ALA A 190 -7.46 -2.29 26.00
N ASN A 191 -8.10 -3.18 25.23
CA ASN A 191 -8.97 -4.21 25.76
C ASN A 191 -8.19 -5.26 26.58
N GLU A 192 -6.98 -5.61 26.16
CA GLU A 192 -6.17 -6.62 26.85
C GLU A 192 -5.56 -6.09 28.16
N PHE A 193 -5.00 -4.87 28.14
CA PHE A 193 -4.15 -4.40 29.24
C PHE A 193 -4.88 -3.61 30.34
N GLU A 194 -6.22 -3.46 30.26
CA GLU A 194 -7.08 -2.76 31.23
C GLU A 194 -6.55 -1.41 31.76
N ASP A 195 -5.65 -0.72 31.04
CA ASP A 195 -5.10 0.59 31.44
C ASP A 195 -5.80 1.71 30.66
N PRO A 196 -6.66 2.52 31.32
CA PRO A 196 -7.36 3.64 30.69
C PRO A 196 -6.40 4.69 30.09
N LYS A 197 -5.14 4.76 30.55
CA LYS A 197 -4.15 5.72 30.05
C LYS A 197 -3.57 5.31 28.70
N THR A 198 -3.51 4.01 28.42
CA THR A 198 -3.02 3.44 27.16
C THR A 198 -4.05 3.67 26.04
N ALA A 199 -5.34 3.50 26.35
CA ALA A 199 -6.45 3.75 25.43
C ALA A 199 -6.60 5.25 25.04
N ALA A 200 -6.36 6.17 25.99
CA ALA A 200 -6.60 7.59 25.80
C ALA A 200 -5.53 8.33 24.97
N ARG A 201 -4.33 7.76 24.81
CA ARG A 201 -3.18 8.49 24.23
C ARG A 201 -3.14 8.53 22.71
N ASN A 202 -3.90 7.66 22.02
CA ASN A 202 -3.89 7.40 20.56
C ASN A 202 -2.89 8.28 19.76
N PRO A 203 -1.57 8.05 19.91
CA PRO A 203 -0.59 8.98 19.37
C PRO A 203 -0.66 8.99 17.84
N PRO A 204 -0.18 10.06 17.18
CA PRO A 204 0.12 9.96 15.76
C PRO A 204 1.10 8.82 15.50
N LEU A 205 1.01 8.22 14.32
CA LEU A 205 2.01 7.26 13.85
C LEU A 205 3.33 8.00 13.62
N SER A 206 4.43 7.32 13.91
CA SER A 206 5.71 7.75 13.35
C SER A 206 5.72 7.52 11.83
N PRO A 207 6.64 8.17 11.08
CA PRO A 207 6.83 7.88 9.66
C PRO A 207 7.16 6.41 9.38
N THR A 208 7.92 5.74 10.26
CA THR A 208 8.29 4.32 10.09
C THR A 208 7.09 3.41 10.31
N GLU A 209 6.28 3.67 11.34
CA GLU A 209 5.05 2.90 11.62
C GLU A 209 4.02 3.06 10.49
N GLU A 210 3.79 4.30 10.04
CA GLU A 210 2.90 4.58 8.91
C GLU A 210 3.38 3.85 7.65
N MET A 211 4.70 3.86 7.38
CA MET A 211 5.27 3.13 6.26
C MET A 211 5.04 1.62 6.37
N ARG A 212 5.34 0.99 7.52
CA ARG A 212 5.16 -0.47 7.72
C ARG A 212 3.71 -0.88 7.48
N ILE A 213 2.75 -0.12 7.99
CA ILE A 213 1.32 -0.40 7.78
C ILE A 213 0.94 -0.25 6.30
N MET A 214 1.34 0.84 5.64
CA MET A 214 1.05 1.05 4.21
C MET A 214 1.68 -0.05 3.34
N ARG A 215 2.92 -0.41 3.62
CA ARG A 215 3.65 -1.50 2.95
C ARG A 215 2.91 -2.83 3.08
N ALA A 216 2.47 -3.17 4.30
CA ALA A 216 1.69 -4.36 4.57
C ALA A 216 0.35 -4.36 3.82
N LEU A 217 -0.35 -3.22 3.78
CA LEU A 217 -1.61 -3.04 3.02
C LEU A 217 -1.41 -3.27 1.52
N TYR A 218 -0.37 -2.71 0.91
CA TYR A 218 -0.08 -2.93 -0.50
C TYR A 218 0.27 -4.40 -0.79
N ARG A 219 1.08 -5.04 0.05
CA ARG A 219 1.46 -6.45 -0.13
C ARG A 219 0.29 -7.40 0.11
N PHE A 220 -0.59 -7.09 1.05
CA PHE A 220 -1.85 -7.80 1.23
C PHE A 220 -2.77 -7.62 0.02
N GLN A 221 -2.90 -6.41 -0.52
CA GLN A 221 -3.66 -6.21 -1.76
C GLN A 221 -3.05 -6.97 -2.95
N LEU A 222 -1.71 -7.04 -3.03
CA LEU A 222 -1.03 -7.82 -4.05
C LEU A 222 -1.36 -9.31 -3.92
N TRP A 223 -1.41 -9.83 -2.70
CA TRP A 223 -1.91 -11.17 -2.41
C TRP A 223 -3.35 -11.35 -2.91
N CYS A 224 -4.26 -10.43 -2.58
CA CYS A 224 -5.66 -10.47 -3.02
C CYS A 224 -5.76 -10.51 -4.55
N ASN A 225 -4.99 -9.68 -5.26
CA ASN A 225 -5.00 -9.63 -6.71
C ASN A 225 -4.55 -10.96 -7.34
N LEU A 226 -3.51 -11.58 -6.81
CA LEU A 226 -2.91 -12.79 -7.40
C LEU A 226 -3.65 -14.08 -6.99
N PHE A 227 -4.06 -14.18 -5.72
CA PHE A 227 -4.53 -15.43 -5.11
C PHE A 227 -5.95 -15.36 -4.53
N GLY A 228 -6.57 -14.18 -4.50
CA GLY A 228 -7.91 -13.96 -3.92
C GLY A 228 -9.07 -14.55 -4.72
N HIS A 229 -8.93 -14.63 -6.05
CA HIS A 229 -10.00 -15.10 -6.96
C HIS A 229 -9.68 -16.43 -7.64
N SER A 230 -8.44 -16.89 -7.52
CA SER A 230 -7.92 -17.92 -8.40
C SER A 230 -7.99 -19.30 -7.75
N ASP A 231 -8.89 -20.19 -8.20
CA ASP A 231 -8.79 -21.64 -8.00
C ASP A 231 -7.64 -22.23 -8.85
N ALA A 232 -6.55 -21.46 -9.07
CA ALA A 232 -5.45 -21.71 -10.00
C ALA A 232 -4.58 -22.93 -9.68
N GLY A 233 -5.07 -23.88 -8.88
CA GLY A 233 -4.43 -25.17 -8.64
C GLY A 233 -3.11 -25.11 -7.87
N PHE A 234 -2.65 -23.92 -7.47
CA PHE A 234 -1.46 -23.81 -6.62
C PHE A 234 -1.74 -24.40 -5.25
N VAL A 235 -0.98 -25.45 -4.92
CA VAL A 235 -0.86 -25.99 -3.57
C VAL A 235 -0.20 -24.99 -2.64
N GLU A 236 -0.62 -24.99 -1.39
CA GLU A 236 -0.26 -23.99 -0.39
C GLU A 236 1.25 -23.85 -0.19
N VAL A 237 1.97 -24.97 -0.19
CA VAL A 237 3.43 -25.03 -0.02
C VAL A 237 4.15 -24.25 -1.11
N ARG A 238 3.68 -24.38 -2.37
CA ARG A 238 4.25 -23.64 -3.51
C ARG A 238 3.97 -22.15 -3.40
N ILE A 239 2.80 -21.77 -2.91
CA ILE A 239 2.46 -20.35 -2.68
C ILE A 239 3.35 -19.76 -1.59
N LEU A 240 3.55 -20.50 -0.50
CA LEU A 240 4.42 -20.09 0.60
C LEU A 240 5.84 -19.81 0.12
N ASP A 241 6.41 -20.69 -0.69
CA ASP A 241 7.72 -20.48 -1.31
C ASP A 241 7.72 -19.29 -2.28
N MET A 242 6.88 -19.32 -3.32
CA MET A 242 7.01 -18.36 -4.43
C MET A 242 6.58 -16.93 -4.10
N PHE A 243 5.60 -16.76 -3.20
CA PHE A 243 5.10 -15.44 -2.82
C PHE A 243 5.70 -14.97 -1.51
N PHE A 244 5.54 -15.75 -0.43
CA PHE A 244 6.02 -15.31 0.88
C PHE A 244 7.55 -15.41 1.01
N GLY A 245 8.21 -16.29 0.25
CA GLY A 245 9.67 -16.32 0.13
C GLY A 245 10.30 -15.06 -0.49
N LEU A 246 9.49 -14.16 -1.06
CA LEU A 246 9.96 -12.85 -1.53
C LEU A 246 10.24 -11.86 -0.39
N TYR A 247 9.68 -12.08 0.79
CA TYR A 247 9.73 -11.14 1.90
C TYR A 247 10.62 -11.67 3.02
N GLU A 248 11.10 -10.76 3.88
CA GLU A 248 11.67 -11.19 5.15
C GLU A 248 10.57 -11.66 6.11
N PRO A 249 10.88 -12.54 7.08
CA PRO A 249 9.88 -13.15 7.96
C PRO A 249 9.00 -12.16 8.73
N TRP A 250 9.57 -11.05 9.22
CA TRP A 250 8.79 -9.99 9.88
C TRP A 250 7.88 -9.25 8.91
N GLU A 251 8.28 -9.09 7.64
CA GLU A 251 7.44 -8.49 6.60
C GLU A 251 6.24 -9.41 6.28
N VAL A 252 6.38 -10.74 6.44
CA VAL A 252 5.25 -11.67 6.31
C VAL A 252 4.28 -11.49 7.48
N GLU A 253 4.77 -11.31 8.70
CA GLU A 253 3.92 -11.02 9.86
C GLU A 253 3.24 -9.65 9.78
N GLU A 254 3.86 -8.66 9.13
CA GLU A 254 3.20 -7.40 8.81
C GLU A 254 1.96 -7.64 7.92
N ILE A 255 2.10 -8.43 6.85
CA ILE A 255 0.98 -8.82 5.96
C ILE A 255 -0.09 -9.56 6.75
N ASN A 256 0.32 -10.51 7.59
CA ASN A 256 -0.58 -11.32 8.40
C ASN A 256 -1.37 -10.46 9.40
N SER A 257 -0.75 -9.43 9.98
CA SER A 257 -1.41 -8.46 10.85
C SER A 257 -2.50 -7.66 10.12
N VAL A 258 -2.23 -7.21 8.90
CA VAL A 258 -3.24 -6.55 8.05
C VAL A 258 -4.35 -7.51 7.66
N TYR A 259 -4.03 -8.77 7.39
CA TYR A 259 -5.03 -9.79 7.11
C TYR A 259 -5.96 -10.01 8.32
N SER A 260 -5.43 -10.09 9.54
CA SER A 260 -6.24 -10.20 10.77
C SER A 260 -7.11 -8.95 10.99
N PHE A 261 -6.57 -7.75 10.75
CA PHE A 261 -7.39 -6.54 10.70
C PHE A 261 -8.51 -6.64 9.65
N ALA A 262 -8.22 -7.20 8.49
CA ALA A 262 -9.20 -7.34 7.44
C ALA A 262 -10.30 -8.35 7.81
N THR A 263 -9.96 -9.44 8.51
CA THR A 263 -10.96 -10.45 8.89
C THR A 263 -11.71 -10.16 10.16
N ASP A 264 -11.14 -9.39 11.09
CA ASP A 264 -11.74 -9.17 12.40
C ASP A 264 -12.04 -7.68 12.61
N GLY A 265 -11.10 -6.81 12.24
CA GLY A 265 -11.23 -5.35 12.37
C GLY A 265 -12.30 -4.71 11.50
N PHE A 266 -12.50 -5.19 10.26
CA PHE A 266 -13.62 -4.70 9.44
C PHE A 266 -14.98 -5.01 10.07
N TYR A 267 -15.12 -6.11 10.82
CA TYR A 267 -16.39 -6.46 11.47
C TYR A 267 -16.63 -5.66 12.75
N THR A 268 -15.56 -5.31 13.50
CA THR A 268 -15.68 -4.55 14.75
C THR A 268 -15.88 -3.04 14.53
N ASP A 269 -15.23 -2.44 13.52
CA ASP A 269 -15.37 -1.00 13.21
C ASP A 269 -16.56 -0.71 12.27
N LEU A 270 -17.24 -1.74 11.75
CA LEU A 270 -18.47 -1.62 10.97
C LEU A 270 -19.66 -2.36 11.64
N PRO A 271 -20.09 -1.97 12.86
CA PRO A 271 -21.14 -2.69 13.60
C PRO A 271 -22.53 -2.70 12.94
N LEU A 272 -22.71 -2.06 11.78
CA LEU A 272 -24.02 -1.85 11.15
C LEU A 272 -24.34 -2.80 9.99
N LEU A 273 -23.44 -3.73 9.65
CA LEU A 273 -23.58 -4.58 8.45
C LEU A 273 -24.56 -5.75 8.60
N TRP A 274 -24.89 -6.19 9.82
CA TRP A 274 -25.69 -7.41 10.03
C TRP A 274 -27.17 -7.15 10.40
N GLU A 275 -27.53 -5.96 10.89
CA GLU A 275 -28.94 -5.62 11.19
C GLU A 275 -29.67 -4.88 10.06
N TRP A 276 -28.97 -4.44 9.01
CA TRP A 276 -29.56 -3.63 7.95
C TRP A 276 -29.39 -4.32 6.60
N ASP A 277 -30.52 -4.45 5.90
CA ASP A 277 -30.64 -4.76 4.47
C ASP A 277 -29.42 -4.22 3.71
N VAL A 278 -28.54 -5.12 3.26
CA VAL A 278 -27.23 -4.81 2.67
C VAL A 278 -27.36 -4.19 1.26
N SER A 279 -28.51 -3.57 0.99
CA SER A 279 -28.79 -2.81 -0.21
C SER A 279 -28.33 -1.35 -0.12
N ASN A 280 -27.91 -0.83 1.06
CA ASN A 280 -27.48 0.57 1.20
C ASN A 280 -26.42 0.80 2.31
N VAL A 281 -25.37 -0.02 2.41
CA VAL A 281 -24.30 0.27 3.38
C VAL A 281 -23.30 1.26 2.77
N ARG A 282 -23.21 2.46 3.35
CA ARG A 282 -22.24 3.51 2.97
C ARG A 282 -21.02 3.43 3.89
N ILE A 283 -19.92 2.86 3.42
CA ILE A 283 -18.81 2.44 4.30
C ILE A 283 -17.70 3.49 4.44
N PHE A 284 -17.66 4.53 3.61
CA PHE A 284 -16.61 5.54 3.72
C PHE A 284 -17.19 6.94 3.70
N ALA A 285 -16.70 7.84 4.54
CA ALA A 285 -16.96 9.28 4.45
C ALA A 285 -15.63 9.97 4.73
N ALA A 286 -14.66 9.76 3.84
CA ALA A 286 -13.38 10.46 3.90
C ALA A 286 -13.33 11.43 2.73
N ASP A 287 -13.26 12.73 3.03
CA ASP A 287 -13.12 13.81 2.06
C ASP A 287 -14.14 13.75 0.89
N GLU A 288 -15.44 13.84 1.19
CA GLU A 288 -16.54 13.98 0.22
C GLU A 288 -16.90 12.71 -0.59
N PHE A 289 -16.29 11.55 -0.29
CA PHE A 289 -16.61 10.26 -0.91
C PHE A 289 -17.31 9.30 0.04
N TYR A 290 -18.27 8.54 -0.50
CA TYR A 290 -18.71 7.28 0.11
C TYR A 290 -18.76 6.13 -0.88
N VAL A 291 -18.43 4.93 -0.38
CA VAL A 291 -18.62 3.67 -1.09
C VAL A 291 -19.93 3.08 -0.62
N GLU A 292 -20.90 2.99 -1.53
CA GLU A 292 -22.14 2.26 -1.29
C GLU A 292 -21.96 0.82 -1.76
N PHE A 293 -22.33 -0.11 -0.87
CA PHE A 293 -22.34 -1.54 -1.14
C PHE A 293 -23.75 -1.89 -1.57
N GLU A 294 -23.93 -2.19 -2.85
CA GLU A 294 -25.15 -2.80 -3.35
C GLU A 294 -24.94 -4.32 -3.29
N SER A 295 -25.47 -4.97 -2.26
CA SER A 295 -25.65 -6.41 -2.31
C SER A 295 -26.90 -6.70 -3.14
N THR A 296 -26.75 -7.55 -4.16
CA THR A 296 -27.92 -8.17 -4.77
C THR A 296 -28.27 -9.43 -3.98
N TYR A 297 -28.88 -9.28 -2.80
CA TYR A 297 -29.50 -10.41 -2.09
C TYR A 297 -30.80 -10.91 -2.77
N ARG A 298 -31.14 -10.34 -3.95
CA ARG A 298 -32.39 -10.63 -4.64
C ARG A 298 -32.19 -11.71 -5.70
N GLY A 299 -32.13 -12.95 -5.23
CA GLY A 299 -32.22 -14.16 -6.04
C GLY A 299 -30.85 -14.72 -6.41
N ALA A 300 -30.47 -15.80 -5.73
CA ALA A 300 -29.34 -16.65 -6.06
C ALA A 300 -29.34 -16.99 -7.55
N GLN A 301 -28.47 -16.34 -8.33
CA GLN A 301 -28.00 -16.97 -9.56
C GLN A 301 -27.05 -18.07 -9.11
N LYS A 302 -27.58 -19.30 -9.07
CA LYS A 302 -26.77 -20.50 -8.95
C LYS A 302 -25.80 -20.51 -10.13
N GLU A 303 -24.54 -20.18 -9.88
CA GLU A 303 -23.49 -20.63 -10.80
C GLU A 303 -23.49 -22.17 -10.80
N PRO A 304 -23.18 -22.81 -11.94
CA PRO A 304 -23.11 -24.27 -12.01
C PRO A 304 -22.01 -24.75 -11.05
N GLY A 305 -22.40 -25.27 -9.89
CA GLY A 305 -21.47 -25.64 -8.81
C GLY A 305 -21.90 -25.26 -7.40
N GLY A 306 -22.98 -24.50 -7.21
CA GLY A 306 -23.64 -24.35 -5.91
C GLY A 306 -22.88 -23.53 -4.85
N LYS A 307 -21.90 -22.71 -5.24
CA LYS A 307 -21.28 -21.74 -4.32
C LYS A 307 -22.14 -20.47 -4.28
N GLU A 308 -22.76 -20.18 -3.14
CA GLU A 308 -23.42 -18.90 -2.88
C GLU A 308 -22.36 -17.83 -2.59
N CYS A 309 -22.01 -17.02 -3.61
CA CYS A 309 -21.09 -15.89 -3.44
C CYS A 309 -21.88 -14.58 -3.34
N MET A 310 -21.61 -13.79 -2.31
CA MET A 310 -22.12 -12.42 -2.22
C MET A 310 -21.42 -11.56 -3.27
N LYS A 311 -22.14 -11.12 -4.32
CA LYS A 311 -21.60 -10.12 -5.25
C LYS A 311 -21.68 -8.75 -4.59
N VAL A 312 -20.53 -8.24 -4.18
CA VAL A 312 -20.38 -6.87 -3.70
C VAL A 312 -20.18 -5.94 -4.89
N LYS A 313 -21.11 -5.00 -5.10
CA LYS A 313 -20.94 -3.91 -6.05
C LYS A 313 -20.65 -2.63 -5.27
N CYS A 314 -19.49 -2.05 -5.52
CA CYS A 314 -19.09 -0.76 -4.95
C CYS A 314 -19.54 0.37 -5.88
N ILE A 315 -20.20 1.39 -5.34
CA ILE A 315 -20.55 2.61 -6.06
C ILE A 315 -19.82 3.79 -5.41
N PHE A 316 -19.04 4.53 -6.21
CA PHE A 316 -18.26 5.68 -5.77
C PHE A 316 -18.99 6.99 -6.12
N HIS A 317 -19.23 7.86 -5.13
CA HIS A 317 -19.88 9.17 -5.33
C HIS A 317 -18.94 10.37 -5.06
N GLY A 318 -18.91 11.37 -5.98
CA GLY A 318 -18.20 12.70 -5.89
C GLY A 318 -16.83 12.77 -6.61
N LEU A 319 -16.12 13.90 -6.79
CA LEU A 319 -16.29 15.01 -7.77
C LEU A 319 -14.93 15.40 -8.46
N GLU A 320 -14.98 15.69 -9.76
CA GLU A 320 -14.19 16.61 -10.63
C GLU A 320 -12.65 16.70 -10.72
N MET A 321 -11.83 16.12 -9.83
CA MET A 321 -10.36 16.22 -9.99
C MET A 321 -9.72 15.15 -10.89
N LEU A 322 -10.46 14.10 -11.20
CA LEU A 322 -10.00 12.93 -11.94
C LEU A 322 -11.11 12.51 -12.92
N PRO A 323 -10.81 12.34 -14.22
CA PRO A 323 -11.84 11.97 -15.18
C PRO A 323 -12.29 10.54 -14.90
N THR A 324 -13.62 10.36 -14.79
CA THR A 324 -14.37 9.09 -14.69
C THR A 324 -14.20 8.27 -13.39
N PRO A 325 -15.25 7.55 -12.93
CA PRO A 325 -15.12 6.55 -11.87
C PRO A 325 -14.13 5.49 -12.34
N SER A 326 -12.94 5.45 -11.74
CA SER A 326 -11.88 4.52 -12.16
C SER A 326 -12.40 3.08 -12.02
N THR A 327 -12.57 2.41 -13.16
CA THR A 327 -12.88 0.97 -13.22
C THR A 327 -11.86 0.15 -12.43
N GLN A 328 -10.63 0.67 -12.32
CA GLN A 328 -9.56 0.05 -11.56
C GLN A 328 -9.76 0.14 -10.05
N LEU A 329 -10.24 1.28 -9.52
CA LEU A 329 -10.57 1.40 -8.10
C LEU A 329 -11.69 0.42 -7.72
N ASN A 330 -12.75 0.35 -8.52
CA ASN A 330 -13.81 -0.65 -8.36
C ASN A 330 -13.25 -2.08 -8.34
N ALA A 331 -12.38 -2.42 -9.30
CA ALA A 331 -11.78 -3.74 -9.39
C ALA A 331 -10.89 -4.09 -8.19
N LEU A 332 -10.10 -3.14 -7.68
CA LEU A 332 -9.25 -3.34 -6.51
C LEU A 332 -10.08 -3.53 -5.24
N TYR A 333 -11.14 -2.74 -5.05
CA TYR A 333 -12.10 -2.92 -3.95
C TYR A 333 -12.81 -4.27 -4.02
N ILE A 334 -13.34 -4.65 -5.19
CA ILE A 334 -13.94 -5.97 -5.39
C ILE A 334 -12.92 -7.07 -5.09
N SER A 335 -11.66 -6.88 -5.49
CA SER A 335 -10.62 -7.88 -5.22
C SER A 335 -10.38 -8.08 -3.73
N LEU A 336 -10.24 -6.97 -3.00
CA LEU A 336 -10.05 -6.94 -1.56
C LEU A 336 -11.22 -7.60 -0.83
N PHE A 337 -12.45 -7.15 -1.08
CA PHE A 337 -13.63 -7.65 -0.38
C PHE A 337 -13.99 -9.08 -0.76
N ASN A 338 -13.77 -9.53 -2.00
CA ASN A 338 -13.94 -10.94 -2.35
C ASN A 338 -12.93 -11.83 -1.63
N THR A 339 -11.72 -11.33 -1.34
CA THR A 339 -10.72 -12.09 -0.59
C THR A 339 -11.07 -12.15 0.91
N ILE A 340 -11.65 -11.08 1.45
CA ILE A 340 -12.00 -10.94 2.87
C ILE A 340 -13.36 -11.56 3.20
N ASN A 341 -14.27 -11.69 2.24
CA ASN A 341 -15.60 -12.27 2.41
C ASN A 341 -15.64 -13.72 1.87
N PRO A 342 -15.05 -14.70 2.58
CA PRO A 342 -15.29 -16.09 2.25
C PRO A 342 -16.78 -16.35 2.48
N CYS A 343 -17.44 -16.96 1.49
CA CYS A 343 -18.78 -17.53 1.64
C CYS A 343 -18.95 -18.16 3.03
N GLU A 344 -20.13 -17.97 3.63
CA GLU A 344 -20.63 -18.43 4.97
C GLU A 344 -20.27 -19.88 5.40
N TYR A 345 -19.59 -20.66 4.56
CA TYR A 345 -19.36 -22.09 4.74
C TYR A 345 -17.90 -22.56 4.60
N SER A 346 -16.91 -21.71 4.31
CA SER A 346 -15.50 -22.14 4.33
C SER A 346 -14.75 -21.54 5.52
N CYS A 347 -14.67 -22.30 6.60
CA CYS A 347 -14.00 -21.98 7.86
C CYS A 347 -12.48 -21.73 7.79
N TYR A 348 -11.86 -21.54 6.62
CA TYR A 348 -10.44 -21.21 6.49
C TYR A 348 -10.16 -20.40 5.23
N SER A 349 -9.77 -19.14 5.38
CA SER A 349 -9.24 -18.38 4.25
C SER A 349 -7.99 -19.07 3.69
N ARG A 350 -7.77 -18.92 2.38
CA ARG A 350 -6.58 -19.50 1.72
C ARG A 350 -5.27 -18.96 2.30
N LEU A 351 -5.23 -17.67 2.69
CA LEU A 351 -4.05 -17.08 3.32
C LEU A 351 -3.73 -17.78 4.64
N ARG A 352 -4.73 -17.99 5.52
CA ARG A 352 -4.50 -18.73 6.77
C ARG A 352 -3.95 -20.13 6.51
N ARG A 353 -4.45 -20.86 5.50
CA ARG A 353 -3.95 -22.19 5.11
C ARG A 353 -2.48 -22.15 4.66
N VAL A 354 -2.12 -21.17 3.84
CA VAL A 354 -0.74 -20.99 3.37
C VAL A 354 0.22 -20.69 4.51
N LEU A 355 -0.21 -19.89 5.49
CA LEU A 355 0.60 -19.54 6.65
C LEU A 355 0.52 -20.54 7.81
N ARG A 356 -0.08 -21.73 7.65
CA ARG A 356 -0.13 -22.74 8.72
C ARG A 356 1.24 -23.37 9.00
N GLN A 357 1.36 -23.94 10.20
CA GLN A 357 2.57 -24.65 10.64
C GLN A 357 2.91 -25.87 9.76
N ASP A 358 1.91 -26.66 9.36
CA ASP A 358 2.08 -27.83 8.49
C ASP A 358 2.60 -27.43 7.10
N THR A 359 1.95 -26.46 6.45
CA THR A 359 2.41 -25.90 5.17
C THR A 359 3.85 -25.39 5.24
N TYR A 360 4.21 -24.77 6.37
CA TYR A 360 5.56 -24.25 6.59
C TYR A 360 6.60 -25.36 6.73
N VAL A 361 6.29 -26.42 7.48
CA VAL A 361 7.17 -27.60 7.62
C VAL A 361 7.38 -28.25 6.25
N ASP A 362 6.30 -28.48 5.51
CA ASP A 362 6.37 -29.03 4.15
C ASP A 362 7.21 -28.16 3.21
N ARG A 363 7.12 -26.83 3.36
CA ARG A 363 7.92 -25.89 2.58
C ARG A 363 9.40 -26.04 2.86
N ARG A 364 9.82 -26.25 4.11
CA ARG A 364 11.24 -26.46 4.44
C ARG A 364 11.79 -27.75 3.83
N ILE A 365 10.98 -28.79 3.76
CA ILE A 365 11.35 -30.08 3.14
C ILE A 365 11.47 -29.92 1.62
N HIS A 366 10.48 -29.31 0.97
CA HIS A 366 10.41 -29.26 -0.49
C HIS A 366 11.14 -28.06 -1.13
N TYR A 367 11.28 -26.97 -0.40
CA TYR A 367 11.83 -25.69 -0.86
C TYR A 367 12.71 -25.05 0.24
N PRO A 368 13.84 -25.70 0.61
CA PRO A 368 14.78 -25.12 1.57
C PRO A 368 15.37 -23.82 1.01
N SER A 369 15.49 -22.81 1.86
CA SER A 369 15.95 -21.48 1.50
C SER A 369 17.23 -21.09 2.26
N PRO A 370 18.03 -20.13 1.74
CA PRO A 370 19.18 -19.60 2.48
C PRO A 370 18.79 -19.04 3.86
N ARG A 371 17.55 -18.57 4.04
CA ARG A 371 17.07 -18.07 5.34
C ARG A 371 16.91 -19.18 6.37
N ASP A 372 16.54 -20.38 5.95
CA ASP A 372 16.48 -21.54 6.85
C ASP A 372 17.89 -21.89 7.34
N GLN A 373 18.91 -21.76 6.49
CA GLN A 373 20.31 -21.95 6.90
C GLN A 373 20.75 -20.89 7.93
N ARG A 374 20.46 -19.61 7.69
CA ARG A 374 20.82 -18.52 8.62
C ARG A 374 20.21 -18.71 10.01
N GLU A 375 18.98 -19.24 10.08
CA GLU A 375 18.34 -19.61 11.34
C GLU A 375 19.04 -20.80 12.01
N ARG A 376 19.38 -21.85 11.26
CA ARG A 376 20.12 -23.02 11.79
C ARG A 376 21.48 -22.62 12.34
N ASP A 377 22.17 -21.72 11.65
CA ASP A 377 23.48 -21.20 12.04
C ASP A 377 23.41 -20.24 13.25
N GLN A 378 22.20 -19.94 13.74
CA GLN A 378 21.94 -19.03 14.86
C GLN A 378 22.60 -17.67 14.64
N GLU A 379 22.50 -17.15 13.41
CA GLU A 379 23.14 -15.88 13.07
C GLU A 379 22.66 -14.75 14.01
N PRO A 380 23.59 -13.99 14.62
CA PRO A 380 23.22 -12.82 15.41
C PRO A 380 22.45 -11.81 14.56
N PHE A 381 21.29 -11.40 15.04
CA PHE A 381 20.38 -10.48 14.39
C PHE A 381 19.81 -9.45 15.39
N PRO A 382 20.68 -8.62 16.00
CA PRO A 382 20.25 -7.66 17.01
C PRO A 382 19.47 -6.50 16.39
N PHE A 383 18.61 -5.88 17.20
CA PHE A 383 17.93 -4.64 16.82
C PHE A 383 18.92 -3.51 16.50
N LYS A 384 18.73 -2.85 15.37
CA LYS A 384 19.60 -1.74 14.89
C LYS A 384 18.91 -0.38 14.85
N GLY A 385 17.71 -0.28 15.40
CA GLY A 385 16.87 0.92 15.33
C GLY A 385 15.72 0.78 14.34
N ASP A 386 14.82 1.77 14.38
CA ASP A 386 13.59 1.80 13.57
C ASP A 386 13.84 2.26 12.13
N ASP A 387 14.66 1.49 11.42
CA ASP A 387 14.80 1.56 9.97
C ASP A 387 13.73 0.65 9.32
N PRO A 388 12.95 1.16 8.35
CA PRO A 388 11.97 0.34 7.63
C PRO A 388 12.53 -0.89 6.91
N ALA A 389 13.82 -0.91 6.56
CA ALA A 389 14.49 -2.06 5.95
C ALA A 389 14.99 -3.09 6.98
N GLN A 390 14.93 -2.77 8.27
CA GLN A 390 15.34 -3.64 9.38
C GLN A 390 14.13 -4.22 10.09
N PRO A 391 14.29 -5.34 10.82
CA PRO A 391 13.22 -5.87 11.66
C PRO A 391 12.78 -4.86 12.74
N PRO A 392 11.49 -4.82 13.12
CA PRO A 392 11.03 -4.10 14.29
C PRO A 392 11.61 -4.72 15.58
N VAL A 393 11.68 -3.95 16.66
CA VAL A 393 12.18 -4.44 17.96
C VAL A 393 11.37 -5.65 18.47
N ALA A 394 10.07 -5.71 18.14
CA ALA A 394 9.22 -6.83 18.50
C ALA A 394 9.77 -8.15 17.94
N TRP A 395 10.20 -8.15 16.67
CA TRP A 395 10.75 -9.34 16.02
C TRP A 395 12.05 -9.79 16.69
N THR A 396 12.99 -8.88 16.89
CA THR A 396 14.28 -9.23 17.49
C THR A 396 14.11 -9.66 18.95
N GLN A 397 13.14 -9.11 19.69
CA GLN A 397 12.82 -9.55 21.04
C GLN A 397 12.15 -10.93 21.09
N THR A 398 11.23 -11.21 20.17
CA THR A 398 10.64 -12.56 20.04
C THR A 398 11.72 -13.63 19.88
N TRP A 399 12.76 -13.31 19.10
CA TRP A 399 13.82 -14.26 18.74
C TRP A 399 15.16 -14.04 19.46
N LYS A 400 15.17 -13.26 20.55
CA LYS A 400 16.34 -13.02 21.41
C LYS A 400 17.60 -12.56 20.65
N ASP A 401 17.42 -11.62 19.73
CA ASP A 401 18.48 -11.05 18.87
C ASP A 401 19.20 -12.09 17.99
N GLU A 402 18.54 -13.21 17.67
CA GLU A 402 18.98 -14.19 16.68
C GLU A 402 18.08 -14.14 15.44
N TYR A 403 18.62 -14.53 14.28
CA TYR A 403 17.83 -14.67 13.08
C TYR A 403 16.77 -15.78 13.24
N SER A 404 15.59 -15.52 12.70
CA SER A 404 14.51 -16.49 12.60
C SER A 404 13.85 -16.36 11.24
N ASN A 405 13.57 -17.50 10.63
CA ASN A 405 12.73 -17.66 9.46
C ASN A 405 11.36 -18.26 9.83
N VAL A 406 11.06 -18.44 11.12
CA VAL A 406 9.77 -18.96 11.62
C VAL A 406 8.72 -17.84 11.69
N PHE A 407 7.60 -18.01 10.99
CA PHE A 407 6.48 -17.06 10.92
C PHE A 407 5.14 -17.80 10.73
N GLY A 408 4.04 -17.07 10.61
CA GLY A 408 2.69 -17.57 10.37
C GLY A 408 2.11 -18.24 11.61
N GLY A 409 1.63 -19.48 11.46
CA GLY A 409 0.95 -20.23 12.51
C GLY A 409 1.81 -20.54 13.74
N PHE A 410 3.12 -20.32 13.67
CA PHE A 410 4.01 -20.37 14.84
C PHE A 410 3.88 -19.15 15.74
N MET A 411 3.50 -18.00 15.18
CA MET A 411 3.33 -16.77 15.94
C MET A 411 1.99 -16.79 16.70
N PRO A 412 1.92 -16.20 17.91
CA PRO A 412 0.65 -16.02 18.61
C PRO A 412 -0.28 -15.07 17.85
N GLU A 413 -1.58 -15.35 17.82
CA GLU A 413 -2.56 -14.52 17.09
C GLU A 413 -2.61 -13.08 17.64
N SER A 414 -2.46 -12.90 18.95
CA SER A 414 -2.41 -11.57 19.57
C SER A 414 -1.27 -10.67 19.06
N THR A 415 -0.18 -11.26 18.55
CA THR A 415 0.91 -10.46 17.95
C THR A 415 0.45 -9.73 16.69
N GLN A 416 -0.48 -10.33 15.94
CA GLN A 416 -1.10 -9.75 14.76
C GLN A 416 -2.17 -8.72 15.14
N GLU A 417 -2.99 -9.04 16.14
CA GLU A 417 -4.08 -8.19 16.64
C GLU A 417 -3.58 -6.90 17.28
N TRP A 418 -2.46 -6.96 18.00
CA TRP A 418 -1.82 -5.79 18.58
C TRP A 418 -0.91 -5.07 17.58
N GLY A 419 -0.64 -5.66 16.41
CA GLY A 419 0.22 -5.08 15.39
C GLY A 419 1.67 -4.93 15.81
N LEU A 420 2.22 -5.90 16.57
CA LEU A 420 3.55 -5.79 17.17
C LEU A 420 4.66 -5.54 16.14
N MET A 421 4.51 -6.04 14.92
CA MET A 421 5.49 -5.83 13.84
C MET A 421 5.43 -4.44 13.20
N MET A 422 4.44 -3.62 13.55
CA MET A 422 4.27 -2.28 12.99
C MET A 422 4.96 -1.21 13.84
N TRP A 423 5.08 -1.43 15.14
CA TRP A 423 5.45 -0.38 16.10
C TRP A 423 6.94 -0.14 16.22
N ASP A 424 7.29 1.12 16.42
CA ASP A 424 8.66 1.53 16.70
C ASP A 424 9.05 1.21 18.16
N GLU A 425 10.36 1.19 18.43
CA GLU A 425 10.90 0.86 19.76
C GLU A 425 10.38 1.79 20.85
N ALA A 426 10.21 3.08 20.54
CA ALA A 426 9.66 4.03 21.48
C ALA A 426 8.23 3.66 21.91
N ARG A 427 7.36 3.29 20.95
CA ARG A 427 5.98 2.86 21.24
C ARG A 427 5.95 1.51 21.93
N PHE A 428 6.80 0.59 21.48
CA PHE A 428 6.94 -0.73 22.06
C PHE A 428 7.32 -0.66 23.56
N ARG A 429 8.25 0.24 23.91
CA ARG A 429 8.62 0.53 25.29
C ARG A 429 7.49 1.20 26.07
N ASP A 430 6.83 2.21 25.49
CA ASP A 430 5.75 2.95 26.15
C ASP A 430 4.54 2.07 26.50
N PHE A 431 4.28 1.04 25.70
CA PHE A 431 3.24 0.04 25.96
C PHE A 431 3.71 -1.16 26.81
N GLY A 432 4.97 -1.17 27.26
CA GLY A 432 5.51 -2.25 28.09
C GLY A 432 5.60 -3.59 27.37
N PHE A 433 5.70 -3.60 26.03
CA PHE A 433 5.61 -4.82 25.25
C PHE A 433 6.79 -5.79 25.39
N TYR A 434 7.91 -5.37 25.99
CA TYR A 434 9.04 -6.25 26.26
C TYR A 434 8.61 -7.48 27.10
N ASP A 435 7.84 -7.27 28.16
CA ASP A 435 7.36 -8.36 29.01
C ASP A 435 6.23 -9.13 28.31
N VAL A 436 5.34 -8.41 27.62
CA VAL A 436 4.19 -8.98 26.91
C VAL A 436 4.64 -9.99 25.85
N VAL A 437 5.57 -9.62 24.98
CA VAL A 437 6.08 -10.51 23.92
C VAL A 437 6.61 -11.81 24.51
N TRP A 438 7.40 -11.71 25.58
CA TRP A 438 7.93 -12.88 26.27
C TRP A 438 6.81 -13.80 26.78
N TYR A 439 5.83 -13.25 27.48
CA TYR A 439 4.73 -14.04 28.04
C TYR A 439 3.87 -14.68 26.95
N THR A 440 3.50 -13.91 25.92
CA THR A 440 2.65 -14.39 24.82
C THR A 440 3.34 -15.49 24.02
N CYS A 441 4.62 -15.33 23.71
CA CYS A 441 5.39 -16.36 23.00
C CYS A 441 5.58 -17.61 23.87
N ARG A 442 5.87 -17.43 25.18
CA ARG A 442 6.02 -18.54 26.12
C ARG A 442 4.73 -19.34 26.26
N ASP A 443 3.58 -18.68 26.34
CA ASP A 443 2.26 -19.32 26.41
C ASP A 443 1.98 -20.13 25.13
N LYS A 444 2.19 -19.52 23.96
CA LYS A 444 1.99 -20.18 22.66
C LYS A 444 2.89 -21.40 22.45
N TRP A 445 4.14 -21.34 22.90
CA TRP A 445 5.13 -22.39 22.64
C TRP A 445 5.37 -23.35 23.80
N GLY A 446 4.68 -23.16 24.95
CA GLY A 446 4.89 -23.96 26.14
C GLY A 446 6.31 -23.85 26.72
N GLY A 447 7.00 -22.72 26.46
CA GLY A 447 8.38 -22.48 26.88
C GLY A 447 9.48 -23.08 25.99
N ASN A 448 9.13 -23.82 24.93
CA ASN A 448 10.10 -24.36 23.98
C ASN A 448 10.24 -23.42 22.77
N ASP A 449 11.46 -23.10 22.36
CA ASP A 449 11.65 -22.30 21.15
C ASP A 449 11.28 -23.14 19.91
N PRO A 450 10.34 -22.68 19.05
CA PRO A 450 9.90 -23.45 17.89
C PRO A 450 11.02 -23.72 16.88
N ARG A 451 12.12 -22.95 16.91
CA ARG A 451 13.28 -23.14 16.03
C ARG A 451 14.05 -24.43 16.34
N GLU A 452 14.00 -24.93 17.58
CA GLU A 452 14.73 -26.14 17.99
C GLU A 452 14.34 -27.36 17.15
N ARG A 453 13.08 -27.43 16.72
CA ARG A 453 12.54 -28.52 15.89
C ARG A 453 13.23 -28.67 14.54
N PHE A 454 13.96 -27.64 14.09
CA PHE A 454 14.61 -27.61 12.78
C PHE A 454 16.14 -27.66 12.87
N ARG A 455 16.70 -27.83 14.08
CA ARG A 455 18.15 -27.85 14.29
C ARG A 455 18.75 -29.26 14.26
N GLU A 456 17.94 -30.31 14.38
CA GLU A 456 18.41 -31.69 14.63
C GLU A 456 18.47 -32.59 13.37
N GLU A 457 18.32 -32.06 12.15
CA GLU A 457 18.14 -32.89 10.94
C GLU A 457 19.42 -33.37 10.22
N ASP A 458 20.64 -33.08 10.70
CA ASP A 458 21.88 -33.48 9.99
C ASP A 458 22.40 -34.90 10.34
N ASP A 459 21.79 -35.63 11.28
CA ASP A 459 22.31 -36.95 11.75
C ASP A 459 21.47 -38.18 11.31
N GLN A 460 20.46 -38.03 10.44
CA GLN A 460 19.67 -39.17 9.94
C GLN A 460 19.65 -39.25 8.41
N GLU A 461 20.83 -39.48 7.81
CA GLU A 461 20.93 -39.96 6.43
C GLU A 461 20.76 -41.50 6.29
N ASP A 462 20.43 -42.21 7.38
CA ASP A 462 20.27 -43.68 7.41
C ASP A 462 18.95 -44.14 8.06
N SER A 463 17.78 -43.73 7.57
CA SER A 463 16.56 -44.57 7.58
C SER A 463 15.39 -43.92 6.84
N VAL A 464 15.47 -43.81 5.52
CA VAL A 464 14.27 -43.62 4.69
C VAL A 464 13.69 -44.99 4.40
N ASP A 465 12.95 -45.55 5.36
CA ASP A 465 11.99 -46.66 5.19
C ASP A 465 11.43 -46.97 6.58
N ASP A 466 10.36 -46.27 7.04
CA ASP A 466 9.35 -46.84 7.97
C ASP A 466 8.22 -45.92 8.47
N TRP A 467 7.85 -44.82 7.80
CA TRP A 467 6.73 -43.96 8.27
C TRP A 467 5.54 -43.81 7.32
N TYR A 468 5.21 -44.87 6.57
CA TYR A 468 3.94 -44.97 5.85
C TYR A 468 3.15 -46.23 6.15
N TRP A 469 2.87 -46.53 7.42
CA TRP A 469 1.70 -47.34 7.80
C TRP A 469 1.27 -47.00 9.24
N TYR A 470 0.19 -46.22 9.40
CA TYR A 470 -1.01 -46.57 10.19
C TYR A 470 -2.04 -45.44 10.19
#